data_AF-A0A2M8L1K5-F1
#
_entry.id   AF-A0A2M8L1K5-F1
#
_cell.length_a   1.000
_cell.length_b   1.000
_cell.length_c   1.000
_cell.angle_alpha   90.00
_cell.angle_beta   90.00
_cell.angle_gamma   90.00
#
_symmetry.space_group_name_H-M   'P 1'
#
loop_
_entity.id
_entity.type
_entity.pdbx_description
1 polymer ?
#
loop_
_entity_poly.entity_id
_entity_poly.type
_entity_poly.pdbx_seq_one_letter_code
_entity_poly.pdbx_strand_id
1 'polypeptide(L)'
;QTCSGLGQKLELNPTKLFDWDKTLNQGAIRQSEYRVGGRRWSIIRASRLFDMNKKIIDFEKATLDKLLYSTRLDLKEDQGGFVQSFSFEGIVTGIIRRRRDKRGLSEKTLGSDSQFFDMLPCDTCAGQRLNEKALSVKILDKNISQVTQMELTEVFKFIQQIDTPLSSSIKAKILLVLEQLIGVGVGYLCLDQP
;
A
#
# COMPACT_ATOMS: atom_id res chain seq x y z
N GLN A 1 6.74 -3.97 -9.55
CA GLN A 1 7.01 -2.74 -8.78
C GLN A 1 6.28 -2.83 -7.46
N THR A 2 7.00 -2.91 -6.34
CA THR A 2 6.44 -3.35 -5.05
C THR A 2 5.75 -2.23 -4.26
N CYS A 3 6.30 -1.01 -4.27
CA CYS A 3 5.74 0.16 -3.55
C CYS A 3 5.53 1.42 -4.41
N SER A 4 5.80 1.35 -5.73
CA SER A 4 5.68 2.49 -6.67
C SER A 4 6.34 3.80 -6.20
N GLY A 5 7.44 3.72 -5.44
CA GLY A 5 8.16 4.89 -4.95
C GLY A 5 7.66 5.47 -3.62
N LEU A 6 6.70 4.83 -2.96
CA LEU A 6 6.20 5.27 -1.65
C LEU A 6 7.13 4.85 -0.50
N GLY A 7 7.98 3.85 -0.70
CA GLY A 7 8.86 3.30 0.34
C GLY A 7 8.12 2.45 1.38
N GLN A 8 6.80 2.41 1.30
CA GLN A 8 5.93 1.64 2.18
C GLN A 8 5.04 0.71 1.35
N LYS A 9 4.76 -0.48 1.88
CA LYS A 9 3.73 -1.40 1.39
C LYS A 9 2.54 -1.35 2.33
N LEU A 10 1.35 -1.42 1.75
CA LEU A 10 0.12 -1.65 2.50
C LEU A 10 -0.03 -3.15 2.69
N GLU A 11 0.14 -3.62 3.92
CA GLU A 11 -0.12 -5.00 4.27
C GLU A 11 -1.48 -5.07 4.95
N LEU A 12 -2.33 -6.03 4.56
CA LEU A 12 -3.61 -6.23 5.25
C LEU A 12 -3.30 -6.56 6.72
N ASN A 13 -4.05 -5.96 7.65
CA ASN A 13 -4.10 -6.42 9.03
C ASN A 13 -5.39 -7.25 9.22
N PRO A 14 -5.30 -8.60 9.23
CA PRO A 14 -6.47 -9.47 9.36
C PRO A 14 -7.24 -9.25 10.66
N THR A 15 -6.55 -8.90 11.75
CA THR A 15 -7.16 -8.62 13.06
C THR A 15 -8.01 -7.34 13.05
N LYS A 16 -7.65 -6.36 12.21
CA LYS A 16 -8.50 -5.17 12.00
C LYS A 16 -9.68 -5.47 11.08
N LEU A 17 -9.51 -6.39 10.12
CA LEU A 17 -10.54 -6.73 9.14
C LEU A 17 -11.64 -7.64 9.70
N PHE A 18 -11.27 -8.61 10.53
CA PHE A 18 -12.18 -9.63 11.03
C PHE A 18 -12.45 -9.54 12.53
N ASP A 19 -13.67 -9.90 12.90
CA ASP A 19 -14.00 -10.43 14.21
C ASP A 19 -13.91 -11.96 14.13
N TRP A 20 -12.81 -12.52 14.65
CA TRP A 20 -12.41 -13.92 14.44
C TRP A 20 -13.39 -14.93 15.07
N ASP A 21 -14.06 -14.55 16.14
CA ASP A 21 -15.01 -15.40 16.87
C ASP A 21 -16.41 -15.45 16.25
N LYS A 22 -16.66 -14.62 15.24
CA LYS A 22 -17.95 -14.55 14.54
C LYS A 22 -17.92 -15.34 13.24
N THR A 23 -19.12 -15.70 12.79
CA THR A 23 -19.37 -16.25 11.46
C THR A 23 -19.62 -15.13 10.45
N LEU A 24 -19.58 -15.44 9.16
CA LEU A 24 -19.95 -14.47 8.11
C LEU A 24 -21.42 -14.02 8.24
N ASN A 25 -22.31 -14.89 8.71
CA ASN A 25 -23.71 -14.54 8.99
C ASN A 25 -23.87 -13.62 10.22
N GLN A 26 -22.94 -13.67 11.18
CA GLN A 26 -22.92 -12.80 12.35
C GLN A 26 -22.19 -11.47 12.11
N GLY A 27 -21.69 -11.24 10.89
CA GLY A 27 -20.97 -10.00 10.55
C GLY A 27 -19.51 -10.01 10.98
N ALA A 28 -18.80 -11.12 10.73
CA ALA A 28 -17.38 -11.21 11.02
C ALA A 28 -16.50 -10.20 10.26
N ILE A 29 -16.92 -9.71 9.09
CA ILE A 29 -16.16 -8.72 8.32
C ILE A 29 -16.49 -7.30 8.82
N ARG A 30 -15.51 -6.61 9.39
CA ARG A 30 -15.68 -5.26 9.97
C ARG A 30 -15.79 -4.16 8.91
N GLN A 31 -15.37 -4.43 7.68
CA GLN A 31 -15.46 -3.48 6.57
C GLN A 31 -16.93 -3.28 6.15
N SER A 32 -17.38 -2.02 6.09
CA SER A 32 -18.81 -1.64 6.01
C SER A 32 -19.55 -2.06 4.72
N GLU A 33 -18.83 -2.32 3.64
CA GLU A 33 -19.38 -2.82 2.37
C GLU A 33 -19.74 -4.31 2.44
N TYR A 34 -19.20 -5.02 3.42
CA TYR A 34 -19.48 -6.45 3.70
C TYR A 34 -20.43 -6.65 4.88
N ARG A 35 -21.16 -5.60 5.28
CA ARG A 35 -22.23 -5.73 6.28
C ARG A 35 -23.21 -6.83 5.89
N VAL A 36 -23.73 -7.55 6.89
CA VAL A 36 -24.73 -8.62 6.69
C VAL A 36 -25.94 -8.08 5.95
N GLY A 37 -26.41 -8.82 4.94
CA GLY A 37 -27.50 -8.39 4.04
C GLY A 37 -27.09 -7.37 2.97
N GLY A 38 -25.86 -6.85 3.00
CA GLY A 38 -25.34 -5.96 1.96
C GLY A 38 -24.96 -6.69 0.67
N ARG A 39 -24.80 -5.96 -0.43
CA ARG A 39 -24.53 -6.53 -1.76
C ARG A 39 -23.29 -7.45 -1.79
N ARG A 40 -22.16 -7.04 -1.23
CA ARG A 40 -20.93 -7.86 -1.25
C ARG A 40 -21.04 -9.09 -0.36
N TRP A 41 -21.72 -8.97 0.78
CA TRP A 41 -22.06 -10.12 1.62
C TRP A 41 -22.96 -11.12 0.89
N SER A 42 -23.97 -10.63 0.16
CA SER A 42 -24.86 -11.50 -0.64
C SER A 42 -24.10 -12.21 -1.76
N ILE A 43 -23.10 -11.57 -2.38
CA ILE A 43 -22.21 -12.21 -3.36
C ILE A 43 -21.39 -13.34 -2.71
N ILE A 44 -20.81 -13.11 -1.52
CA ILE A 44 -20.09 -14.16 -0.77
C ILE A 44 -21.01 -15.35 -0.52
N ARG A 45 -22.23 -15.10 -0.02
CA ARG A 45 -23.24 -16.13 0.24
C ARG A 45 -23.65 -16.88 -1.03
N ALA A 46 -23.98 -16.15 -2.10
CA ALA A 46 -24.41 -16.72 -3.38
C ALA A 46 -23.29 -17.51 -4.07
N SER A 47 -22.02 -17.20 -3.79
CA SER A 47 -20.89 -17.92 -4.38
C SER A 47 -20.81 -19.39 -3.95
N ARG A 48 -21.38 -19.74 -2.78
CA ARG A 48 -21.29 -21.08 -2.16
C ARG A 48 -19.85 -21.59 -1.96
N LEU A 49 -18.87 -20.68 -2.00
CA LEU A 49 -17.45 -21.01 -1.83
C LEU A 49 -17.03 -21.10 -0.34
N PHE A 50 -17.88 -20.62 0.56
CA PHE A 50 -17.57 -20.46 1.98
C PHE A 50 -18.73 -20.97 2.84
N ASP A 51 -18.40 -21.58 3.97
CA ASP A 51 -19.38 -21.88 5.00
C ASP A 51 -19.72 -20.60 5.78
N MET A 52 -20.96 -20.13 5.63
CA MET A 52 -21.44 -18.90 6.24
C MET A 52 -21.68 -19.00 7.76
N ASN A 53 -21.74 -20.22 8.29
CA ASN A 53 -22.01 -20.52 9.70
C ASN A 53 -20.76 -20.99 10.46
N LYS A 54 -19.63 -21.18 9.77
CA LYS A 54 -18.34 -21.46 10.41
C LYS A 54 -17.72 -20.14 10.91
N LYS A 55 -17.10 -20.15 12.10
CA LYS A 55 -16.37 -18.98 12.61
C LYS A 55 -15.11 -18.76 11.78
N ILE A 56 -14.68 -17.50 11.62
CA ILE A 56 -13.49 -17.18 10.82
C ILE A 56 -12.23 -17.83 11.41
N ILE A 57 -12.11 -17.93 12.74
CA ILE A 57 -10.98 -18.61 13.39
C ILE A 57 -10.84 -20.08 12.99
N ASP A 58 -11.94 -20.74 12.63
CA ASP A 58 -11.96 -22.14 12.23
C ASP A 58 -11.77 -22.33 10.71
N PHE A 59 -11.60 -21.25 9.93
CA PHE A 59 -11.38 -21.38 8.50
C PHE A 59 -10.01 -21.99 8.22
N GLU A 60 -9.96 -22.91 7.26
CA GLU A 60 -8.67 -23.37 6.73
C GLU A 60 -7.97 -22.21 6.03
N LYS A 61 -6.64 -22.20 6.08
CA LYS A 61 -5.82 -21.16 5.44
C LYS A 61 -6.19 -20.96 3.97
N ALA A 62 -6.39 -22.04 3.22
CA ALA A 62 -6.79 -21.97 1.81
C ALA A 62 -8.17 -21.31 1.60
N THR A 63 -9.12 -21.57 2.50
CA THR A 63 -10.44 -20.93 2.50
C THR A 63 -10.33 -19.44 2.80
N LEU A 64 -9.53 -19.07 3.81
CA LEU A 64 -9.30 -17.67 4.16
C LEU A 64 -8.57 -16.92 3.04
N ASP A 65 -7.55 -17.53 2.44
CA ASP A 65 -6.82 -16.97 1.30
C ASP A 65 -7.76 -16.76 0.10
N LYS A 66 -8.69 -17.69 -0.14
CA LYS A 66 -9.72 -17.53 -1.18
C LYS A 66 -10.66 -16.37 -0.88
N LEU A 67 -11.06 -16.18 0.39
CA LEU A 67 -11.92 -15.06 0.79
C LEU A 67 -11.20 -13.71 0.62
N LEU A 68 -9.90 -13.67 0.87
CA LEU A 68 -9.11 -12.44 0.87
C LEU A 68 -8.55 -12.07 -0.51
N TYR A 69 -8.02 -13.05 -1.24
CA TYR A 69 -7.11 -12.81 -2.36
C TYR A 69 -7.57 -13.40 -3.70
N SER A 70 -8.74 -14.05 -3.77
CA SER A 70 -9.20 -14.59 -5.06
C SER A 70 -9.26 -13.51 -6.12
N THR A 71 -8.82 -13.86 -7.33
CA THR A 71 -9.09 -13.07 -8.52
C THR A 71 -10.59 -13.05 -8.80
N ARG A 72 -11.01 -12.22 -9.76
CA ARG A 72 -12.41 -12.17 -10.18
C ARG A 72 -12.86 -13.54 -10.71
N LEU A 73 -13.84 -14.13 -10.03
CA LEU A 73 -14.54 -15.35 -10.43
C LEU A 73 -15.93 -14.95 -10.92
N ASP A 74 -16.21 -15.18 -12.19
CA ASP A 74 -17.56 -14.99 -12.73
C ASP A 74 -18.39 -16.25 -12.43
N LEU A 75 -19.52 -16.03 -11.78
CA LEU A 75 -20.40 -17.05 -11.22
C LEU A 75 -21.81 -16.86 -11.79
N LYS A 76 -22.55 -17.96 -11.88
CA LYS A 76 -23.94 -17.98 -12.33
C LYS A 76 -24.77 -18.72 -11.31
N GLU A 77 -25.89 -18.14 -10.96
CA GLU A 77 -26.91 -18.80 -10.15
C GLU A 77 -28.14 -19.01 -11.02
N ASP A 78 -28.60 -20.25 -11.07
CA ASP A 78 -29.85 -20.64 -11.71
C ASP A 78 -30.87 -20.87 -10.60
N GLN A 79 -31.75 -19.88 -10.41
CA GLN A 79 -32.87 -19.98 -9.49
C GLN A 79 -34.15 -19.66 -10.25
N GLY A 80 -35.11 -20.61 -10.22
CA GLY A 80 -36.45 -20.40 -10.76
C GLY A 80 -36.50 -20.13 -12.27
N GLY A 81 -35.53 -20.61 -13.04
CA GLY A 81 -35.47 -20.42 -14.50
C GLY A 81 -34.84 -19.11 -14.96
N PHE A 82 -34.36 -18.27 -14.03
CA PHE A 82 -33.57 -17.07 -14.35
C PHE A 82 -32.09 -17.29 -14.01
N VAL A 83 -31.22 -17.15 -15.01
CA VAL A 83 -29.77 -17.20 -14.81
C VAL A 83 -29.29 -15.81 -14.40
N GLN A 84 -28.91 -15.64 -13.14
CA GLN A 84 -28.29 -14.42 -12.65
C GLN A 84 -26.76 -14.57 -12.63
N SER A 85 -26.06 -13.76 -13.41
CA SER A 85 -24.60 -13.71 -13.40
C SER A 85 -24.08 -12.66 -12.42
N PHE A 86 -23.11 -13.02 -11.60
CA PHE A 86 -22.40 -12.11 -10.70
C PHE A 86 -20.93 -12.51 -10.61
N SER A 87 -20.10 -11.62 -10.08
CA SER A 87 -18.68 -11.90 -9.91
C SER A 87 -18.29 -11.80 -8.44
N PHE A 88 -17.55 -12.78 -7.94
CA PHE A 88 -16.87 -12.72 -6.66
C PHE A 88 -15.40 -12.32 -6.87
N GLU A 89 -14.89 -11.45 -6.02
CA GLU A 89 -13.48 -11.03 -5.97
C GLU A 89 -13.09 -10.98 -4.49
N GLY A 90 -11.87 -11.41 -4.17
CA GLY A 90 -11.38 -11.42 -2.79
C GLY A 90 -11.41 -10.03 -2.16
N ILE A 91 -11.62 -9.96 -0.85
CA ILE A 91 -11.79 -8.70 -0.12
C ILE A 91 -10.60 -7.75 -0.36
N VAL A 92 -9.38 -8.27 -0.22
CA VAL A 92 -8.14 -7.51 -0.39
C VAL A 92 -7.92 -7.16 -1.84
N THR A 93 -8.11 -8.11 -2.75
CA THR A 93 -7.99 -7.89 -4.21
C THR A 93 -8.89 -6.73 -4.65
N GLY A 94 -10.14 -6.74 -4.21
CA GLY A 94 -11.09 -5.67 -4.50
C GLY A 94 -10.69 -4.32 -3.91
N ILE A 95 -10.13 -4.28 -2.69
CA ILE A 95 -9.62 -3.03 -2.10
C ILE A 95 -8.42 -2.49 -2.87
N ILE A 96 -7.43 -3.34 -3.18
CA ILE A 96 -6.24 -2.96 -3.95
C ILE A 96 -6.64 -2.41 -5.33
N ARG A 97 -7.58 -3.07 -6.00
CA ARG A 97 -8.09 -2.63 -7.31
C ARG A 97 -8.74 -1.25 -7.23
N ARG A 98 -9.64 -1.02 -6.26
CA ARG A 98 -10.28 0.29 -6.02
C ARG A 98 -9.29 1.39 -5.68
N ARG A 99 -8.20 1.07 -4.99
CA ARG A 99 -7.16 2.06 -4.67
C ARG A 99 -6.33 2.47 -5.88
N ARG A 100 -6.04 1.53 -6.78
CA ARG A 100 -5.32 1.84 -8.03
C ARG A 100 -6.17 2.69 -8.96
N ASP A 101 -7.45 2.36 -9.10
CA ASP A 101 -8.39 3.12 -9.93
C ASP A 101 -9.40 3.88 -9.06
N LYS A 102 -9.03 5.11 -8.69
CA LYS A 102 -9.83 5.98 -7.81
C LYS A 102 -11.01 6.67 -8.53
N ARG A 103 -11.16 6.47 -9.85
CA ARG A 103 -12.19 7.18 -10.64
C ARG A 103 -13.58 6.82 -10.14
N GLY A 104 -14.37 7.83 -9.79
CA GLY A 104 -15.75 7.67 -9.32
C GLY A 104 -15.89 7.14 -7.89
N LEU A 105 -14.82 7.06 -7.09
CA LEU A 105 -14.89 6.68 -5.67
C LEU A 105 -14.89 7.92 -4.78
N SER A 106 -15.76 7.92 -3.77
CA SER A 106 -15.75 8.97 -2.74
C SER A 106 -14.53 8.85 -1.82
N GLU A 107 -14.02 9.97 -1.31
CA GLU A 107 -12.95 9.98 -0.29
C GLU A 107 -13.32 9.15 0.95
N LYS A 108 -14.61 9.17 1.33
CA LYS A 108 -15.14 8.37 2.44
C LYS A 108 -14.95 6.86 2.22
N THR A 109 -15.16 6.38 0.99
CA THR A 109 -14.96 4.97 0.62
C THR A 109 -13.48 4.58 0.59
N LEU A 110 -12.60 5.49 0.17
CA LEU A 110 -11.15 5.25 0.16
C LEU A 110 -10.56 5.28 1.58
N GLY A 111 -11.04 6.21 2.40
CA GLY A 111 -10.64 6.37 3.81
C GLY A 111 -11.08 5.20 4.67
N SER A 112 -12.29 4.67 4.47
CA SER A 112 -12.77 3.50 5.23
C SER A 112 -11.97 2.23 4.93
N ASP A 113 -11.37 2.11 3.75
CA ASP A 113 -10.52 0.96 3.42
C ASP A 113 -9.13 1.07 4.10
N SER A 114 -8.61 2.29 4.37
CA SER A 114 -7.25 2.48 4.93
C SER A 114 -7.05 1.88 6.31
N GLN A 115 -8.09 1.92 7.15
CA GLN A 115 -7.99 1.46 8.53
C GLN A 115 -7.70 -0.04 8.67
N PHE A 116 -7.89 -0.84 7.61
CA PHE A 116 -7.66 -2.28 7.62
C PHE A 116 -6.26 -2.69 7.13
N PHE A 117 -5.42 -1.73 6.79
CA PHE A 117 -4.06 -1.98 6.33
C PHE A 117 -3.06 -1.30 7.27
N ASP A 118 -1.94 -1.99 7.47
CA ASP A 118 -0.77 -1.40 8.10
C ASP A 118 0.19 -0.92 7.01
N MET A 119 0.79 0.25 7.25
CA MET A 119 1.89 0.75 6.44
C MET A 119 3.17 0.14 6.98
N LEU A 120 3.74 -0.78 6.21
CA LEU A 120 5.02 -1.40 6.55
C LEU A 120 6.10 -0.87 5.61
N PRO A 121 7.37 -0.81 6.06
CA PRO A 121 8.49 -0.56 5.17
C PRO A 121 8.44 -1.56 4.00
N CYS A 122 8.71 -1.05 2.80
CA CYS A 122 8.74 -1.90 1.61
C CYS A 122 9.94 -2.84 1.67
N ASP A 123 9.72 -4.16 1.67
CA ASP A 123 10.79 -5.17 1.78
C ASP A 123 11.85 -5.05 0.67
N THR A 124 11.48 -4.57 -0.51
CA THR A 124 12.40 -4.50 -1.67
C THR A 124 13.27 -3.25 -1.69
N CYS A 125 12.81 -2.13 -1.13
CA CYS A 125 13.62 -0.90 -1.09
C CYS A 125 13.97 -0.46 0.34
N ALA A 126 13.53 -1.21 1.36
CA ALA A 126 13.72 -0.90 2.77
C ALA A 126 13.37 0.56 3.14
N GLY A 127 12.36 1.14 2.50
CA GLY A 127 11.97 2.54 2.72
C GLY A 127 12.67 3.57 1.81
N GLN A 128 13.68 3.18 1.02
CA GLN A 128 14.49 4.10 0.21
C GLN A 128 13.79 4.63 -1.06
N ARG A 129 12.52 4.22 -1.30
CA ARG A 129 11.64 4.73 -2.38
C ARG A 129 12.16 4.56 -3.82
N LEU A 130 13.33 3.95 -4.01
CA LEU A 130 14.01 3.83 -5.29
C LEU A 130 14.21 2.37 -5.68
N ASN A 131 14.42 2.13 -6.97
CA ASN A 131 14.75 0.82 -7.49
C ASN A 131 16.25 0.52 -7.30
N GLU A 132 16.63 -0.75 -7.42
CA GLU A 132 18.02 -1.21 -7.24
C GLU A 132 19.00 -0.52 -8.20
N LYS A 133 18.58 -0.27 -9.45
CA LYS A 133 19.44 0.42 -10.43
C LYS A 133 19.78 1.83 -9.96
N ALA A 134 18.81 2.59 -9.46
CA ALA A 134 19.05 3.92 -8.91
C ALA A 134 19.93 3.88 -7.65
N LEU A 135 19.73 2.88 -6.78
CA LEU A 135 20.51 2.70 -5.56
C LEU A 135 21.93 2.17 -5.79
N SER A 136 22.18 1.55 -6.95
CA SER A 136 23.52 1.11 -7.36
C SER A 136 24.42 2.25 -7.82
N VAL A 137 23.85 3.40 -8.23
CA VAL A 137 24.63 4.58 -8.62
C VAL A 137 25.16 5.24 -7.36
N LYS A 138 26.49 5.41 -7.31
CA LYS A 138 27.19 6.00 -6.17
C LYS A 138 28.06 7.18 -6.60
N ILE A 139 28.13 8.17 -5.73
CA ILE A 139 29.08 9.29 -5.79
C ILE A 139 29.79 9.29 -4.45
N LEU A 140 31.13 9.28 -4.45
CA LEU A 140 31.94 9.22 -3.21
C LEU A 140 31.45 8.09 -2.27
N ASP A 141 31.28 6.89 -2.85
CA ASP A 141 30.79 5.66 -2.19
C ASP A 141 29.38 5.68 -1.59
N LYS A 142 28.61 6.75 -1.82
CA LYS A 142 27.24 6.88 -1.31
C LYS A 142 26.21 6.95 -2.43
N ASN A 143 25.10 6.25 -2.25
CA ASN A 143 23.96 6.36 -3.14
C ASN A 143 23.04 7.53 -2.75
N ILE A 144 22.10 7.86 -3.63
CA ILE A 144 21.21 9.00 -3.43
C ILE A 144 20.39 8.93 -2.13
N SER A 145 19.91 7.74 -1.73
CA SER A 145 19.14 7.57 -0.50
C SER A 145 19.99 7.83 0.75
N GLN A 146 21.26 7.42 0.73
CA GLN A 146 22.19 7.69 1.83
C GLN A 146 22.51 9.18 1.95
N VAL A 147 22.61 9.91 0.83
CA VAL A 147 22.84 11.35 0.83
C VAL A 147 21.60 12.11 1.32
N THR A 148 20.39 11.72 0.89
CA THR A 148 19.16 12.40 1.34
C THR A 148 18.84 12.19 2.82
N GLN A 149 19.40 11.15 3.45
CA GLN A 149 19.26 10.87 4.88
C GLN A 149 20.26 11.61 5.77
N MET A 150 21.26 12.26 5.18
CA MET A 150 22.18 13.13 5.93
C MET A 150 21.51 14.45 6.33
N GLU A 151 22.03 15.08 7.37
CA GLU A 151 21.68 16.46 7.68
C GLU A 151 22.06 17.39 6.52
N LEU A 152 21.30 18.46 6.28
CA LEU A 152 21.61 19.42 5.21
C LEU A 152 23.03 19.97 5.31
N THR A 153 23.56 20.16 6.52
CA THR A 153 24.94 20.61 6.73
C THR A 153 25.98 19.59 6.23
N GLU A 154 25.70 18.30 6.37
CA GLU A 154 26.53 17.21 5.85
C GLU A 154 26.37 17.06 4.33
N VAL A 155 25.15 17.17 3.81
CA VAL A 155 24.89 17.19 2.36
C VAL A 155 25.66 18.34 1.70
N PHE A 156 25.66 19.53 2.30
CA PHE A 156 26.41 20.67 1.79
C PHE A 156 27.91 20.34 1.65
N LYS A 157 28.52 19.78 2.71
CA LYS A 157 29.92 19.33 2.68
C LYS A 157 30.17 18.23 1.65
N PHE A 158 29.24 17.28 1.52
CA PHE A 158 29.33 16.20 0.54
C PHE A 158 29.32 16.74 -0.90
N ILE A 159 28.40 17.66 -1.22
CA ILE A 159 28.31 18.26 -2.56
C ILE A 159 29.54 19.10 -2.89
N GLN A 160 30.15 19.78 -1.90
CA GLN A 160 31.40 20.52 -2.10
C GLN A 160 32.55 19.62 -2.59
N GLN A 161 32.61 18.37 -2.15
CA GLN A 161 33.66 17.41 -2.53
C GLN A 161 33.53 16.89 -3.98
N ILE A 162 32.37 17.05 -4.63
CA ILE A 162 32.16 16.58 -6.00
C ILE A 162 32.86 17.53 -6.97
N ASP A 163 33.97 17.13 -7.56
CA ASP A 163 34.72 17.93 -8.51
C ASP A 163 34.73 17.30 -9.91
N THR A 164 33.71 17.62 -10.69
CA THR A 164 33.58 17.19 -12.09
C THR A 164 33.09 18.34 -12.96
N PRO A 165 33.69 18.57 -14.15
CA PRO A 165 33.27 19.65 -15.05
C PRO A 165 31.79 19.59 -15.44
N LEU A 166 31.27 18.37 -15.63
CA LEU A 166 29.88 18.08 -15.99
C LEU A 166 28.86 18.50 -14.91
N SER A 167 29.28 18.58 -13.64
CA SER A 167 28.38 18.90 -12.52
C SER A 167 28.38 20.38 -12.14
N SER A 168 29.27 21.20 -12.69
CA SER A 168 29.53 22.60 -12.28
C SER A 168 28.27 23.45 -12.12
N SER A 169 27.42 23.52 -13.16
CA SER A 169 26.17 24.31 -13.16
C SER A 169 25.13 23.79 -12.17
N ILE A 170 25.04 22.48 -11.95
CA ILE A 170 24.07 21.87 -11.04
C ILE A 170 24.56 21.99 -9.58
N LYS A 171 25.85 21.75 -9.35
CA LYS A 171 26.52 21.88 -8.05
C LYS A 171 26.31 23.28 -7.46
N ALA A 172 26.55 24.32 -8.26
CA ALA A 172 26.37 25.70 -7.80
C ALA A 172 24.92 25.98 -7.34
N LYS A 173 23.92 25.47 -8.07
CA LYS A 173 22.50 25.61 -7.71
C LYS A 173 22.16 24.85 -6.43
N ILE A 174 22.64 23.62 -6.29
CA ILE A 174 22.39 22.80 -5.09
C ILE A 174 23.00 23.47 -3.86
N LEU A 175 24.24 23.93 -3.94
CA LEU A 175 24.92 24.60 -2.82
C LEU A 175 24.20 25.88 -2.41
N LEU A 176 23.73 26.69 -3.36
CA LEU A 176 22.97 27.91 -3.07
C LEU A 176 21.68 27.60 -2.28
N VAL A 177 20.91 26.60 -2.70
CA VAL A 177 19.67 26.22 -2.02
C VAL A 177 19.95 25.67 -0.62
N LEU A 178 20.97 24.82 -0.47
CA LEU A 178 21.36 24.28 0.82
C LEU A 178 21.85 25.38 1.77
N GLU A 179 22.64 26.33 1.29
CA GLU A 179 23.12 27.48 2.07
C GLU A 179 21.96 28.33 2.58
N GLN A 180 20.96 28.59 1.73
CA GLN A 180 19.74 29.31 2.14
C GLN A 180 18.96 28.57 3.23
N LEU A 181 18.75 27.26 3.08
CA LEU A 181 18.05 26.44 4.07
C LEU A 181 18.81 26.41 5.40
N ILE A 182 20.14 26.24 5.35
CA ILE A 182 20.99 26.26 6.54
C ILE A 182 20.96 27.64 7.21
N GLY A 183 21.01 28.72 6.44
CA GLY A 183 20.98 30.10 6.94
C GLY A 183 19.69 30.47 7.67
N VAL A 184 18.57 29.82 7.34
CA VAL A 184 17.28 29.97 8.06
C VAL A 184 17.23 29.11 9.34
N GLY A 185 18.24 28.26 9.58
CA GLY A 185 18.38 27.48 10.81
C GLY A 185 17.81 26.07 10.74
N VAL A 186 17.47 25.55 9.56
CA VAL A 186 16.94 24.17 9.39
C VAL A 186 18.01 23.15 8.98
N GLY A 187 19.28 23.46 9.23
CA GLY A 187 20.42 22.64 8.78
C GLY A 187 20.46 21.21 9.33
N TYR A 188 19.76 20.95 10.44
CA TYR A 188 19.66 19.65 11.10
C TYR A 188 18.61 18.71 10.46
N LEU A 189 17.82 19.22 9.51
CA LEU A 189 16.85 18.39 8.79
C LEU A 189 17.55 17.53 7.72
N CYS A 190 16.86 16.48 7.27
CA CYS A 190 17.30 15.64 6.15
C CYS A 190 16.33 15.81 4.97
N LEU A 191 16.82 15.61 3.75
CA LEU A 191 15.99 15.73 2.53
C LEU A 191 14.96 14.59 2.37
N ASP A 192 15.17 13.46 3.06
CA ASP A 192 14.30 12.28 3.00
C ASP A 192 13.12 12.35 4.00
N GLN A 193 12.92 13.48 4.69
CA GLN A 193 11.79 13.64 5.60
C GLN A 193 10.46 13.70 4.82
N PRO A 194 9.42 12.97 5.27
CA PRO A 194 8.09 12.97 4.66
C PRO A 194 7.33 14.30 4.83
#